data_AF-A0A0C5BG98-F1
#
_entry.id   AF-A0A0C5BG98-F1
#
_cell.length_a   1.000
_cell.length_b   1.000
_cell.length_c   1.000
_cell.angle_alpha   90.00
_cell.angle_beta   90.00
_cell.angle_gamma   90.00
#
_symmetry.space_group_name_H-M   'P 1'
#
loop_
_entity.id
_entity.type
_entity.pdbx_description
1 polymer ?
#
loop_
_entity_poly.entity_id
_entity_poly.type
_entity_poly.pdbx_seq_one_letter_code
_entity_poly.pdbx_strand_id
1 'polypeptide(L)'
;MTGDHDFLADPSSAPSRFGPGAVMLRRMAHRLVLPYFEQARRRTDQVAAEAAVAAEALRRELAALRYEFAAAQADHAIVRAETATERGEIADLREDLDKFRGDLDGLRSAVSAVRDHLGEAGAETADRSMSLEECVSALEERLRGTELELRAVTRRIAEAVDRDAQ
;
A
#
# COMPACT_ATOMS: atom_id res chain seq x y z
N MET A 1 58.71 -39.85 -44.50
CA MET A 1 58.06 -40.66 -43.44
C MET A 1 56.61 -40.79 -43.84
N THR A 2 56.17 -42.01 -44.14
CA THR A 2 54.75 -42.29 -44.40
C THR A 2 54.00 -42.05 -43.11
N GLY A 3 53.05 -41.11 -43.09
CA GLY A 3 52.28 -40.80 -41.89
C GLY A 3 51.28 -41.92 -41.59
N ASP A 4 50.73 -41.96 -40.37
CA ASP A 4 49.69 -42.93 -39.99
C ASP A 4 48.48 -42.90 -40.94
N HIS A 5 48.22 -41.75 -41.57
CA HIS A 5 47.21 -41.57 -42.61
C HIS A 5 47.49 -42.37 -43.89
N ASP A 6 48.76 -42.49 -44.31
CA ASP A 6 49.16 -43.24 -45.50
C ASP A 6 48.99 -44.75 -45.29
N PHE A 7 49.14 -45.22 -44.04
CA PHE A 7 48.96 -46.62 -43.65
C PHE A 7 47.48 -47.04 -43.61
N LEU A 8 46.60 -46.14 -43.15
CA LEU A 8 45.16 -46.36 -43.14
C LEU A 8 44.57 -46.40 -44.57
N ALA A 9 45.12 -45.61 -45.48
CA ALA A 9 44.71 -45.58 -46.89
C ALA A 9 45.30 -46.75 -47.69
N ASP A 10 46.57 -47.10 -47.46
CA ASP A 10 47.23 -48.26 -48.04
C ASP A 10 48.13 -48.95 -47.00
N PRO A 11 47.76 -50.13 -46.48
CA PRO A 11 48.59 -50.83 -45.49
C PRO A 11 49.94 -51.31 -46.06
N SER A 12 50.14 -51.27 -47.38
CA SER A 12 51.45 -51.55 -48.00
C SER A 12 52.38 -50.34 -48.10
N SER A 13 51.93 -49.14 -47.73
CA SER A 13 52.77 -47.93 -47.66
C SER A 13 53.82 -48.00 -46.54
N ALA A 14 53.56 -48.78 -45.48
CA ALA A 14 54.51 -48.94 -44.39
C ALA A 14 55.72 -49.80 -44.79
N PRO A 15 56.96 -49.33 -44.55
CA PRO A 15 58.17 -50.07 -44.92
C PRO A 15 58.25 -51.42 -44.18
N SER A 16 58.47 -52.50 -44.94
CA SER A 16 58.56 -53.87 -44.42
C SER A 16 59.95 -54.45 -44.68
N ARG A 17 60.61 -54.93 -43.62
CA ARG A 17 61.89 -55.68 -43.72
C ARG A 17 61.70 -57.15 -44.09
N PHE A 18 60.46 -57.62 -43.96
CA PHE A 18 60.03 -58.97 -44.27
C PHE A 18 59.40 -58.95 -45.66
N GLY A 19 59.74 -59.90 -46.53
CA GLY A 19 59.39 -59.89 -47.97
C GLY A 19 57.89 -59.91 -48.30
N PRO A 20 57.51 -60.25 -49.55
CA PRO A 20 56.13 -60.10 -50.06
C PRO A 20 55.03 -60.76 -49.20
N GLY A 21 55.34 -61.87 -48.53
CA GLY A 21 54.42 -62.54 -47.61
C GLY A 21 53.99 -61.69 -46.41
N ALA A 22 54.88 -60.86 -45.87
CA ALA A 22 54.56 -59.96 -44.76
C ALA A 22 53.66 -58.79 -45.17
N VAL A 23 53.77 -58.33 -46.42
CA VAL A 23 52.86 -57.32 -46.98
C VAL A 23 51.44 -57.90 -47.14
N MET A 24 51.33 -59.17 -47.56
CA MET A 24 50.03 -59.86 -47.65
C MET A 24 49.40 -60.09 -46.27
N LEU A 25 50.18 -60.55 -45.29
CA LEU A 25 49.71 -60.77 -43.93
C LEU A 25 49.21 -59.46 -43.28
N ARG A 26 49.90 -58.37 -43.54
CA ARG A 26 49.52 -57.01 -43.13
C ARG A 26 48.25 -56.52 -43.82
N ARG A 27 48.06 -56.79 -45.12
CA ARG A 27 46.81 -56.49 -45.83
C ARG A 27 45.63 -57.31 -45.29
N MET A 28 45.84 -58.59 -44.98
CA MET A 28 44.80 -59.43 -44.36
C MET A 28 44.44 -58.95 -42.96
N ALA A 29 45.43 -58.64 -42.12
CA ALA A 29 45.22 -58.07 -40.79
C ALA A 29 44.51 -56.71 -40.85
N HIS A 30 44.92 -55.82 -41.74
CA HIS A 30 44.25 -54.54 -41.96
C HIS A 30 42.78 -54.73 -42.38
N ARG A 31 42.51 -55.63 -43.34
CA ARG A 31 41.13 -55.93 -43.78
C ARG A 31 40.26 -56.51 -42.65
N LEU A 32 40.85 -57.28 -41.73
CA LEU A 32 40.14 -57.84 -40.58
C LEU A 32 39.81 -56.77 -39.52
N VAL A 33 40.77 -55.88 -39.22
CA VAL A 33 40.66 -54.96 -38.07
C VAL A 33 40.06 -53.59 -38.45
N LEU A 34 40.22 -53.14 -39.70
CA LEU A 34 39.72 -51.84 -40.18
C LEU A 34 38.23 -51.59 -39.88
N PRO A 35 37.30 -52.56 -40.08
CA PRO A 35 35.88 -52.34 -39.77
C PRO A 35 35.62 -51.99 -38.30
N TYR A 36 36.43 -52.54 -37.37
CA TYR A 36 36.29 -52.24 -35.95
C TYR A 36 36.79 -50.83 -35.60
N PHE A 37 37.87 -50.37 -36.23
CA PHE A 37 38.34 -48.98 -36.07
C PHE A 37 37.36 -47.98 -36.66
N GLU A 38 36.79 -48.28 -37.84
CA GLU A 38 35.74 -47.45 -38.43
C GLU A 38 34.48 -47.42 -37.56
N GLN A 39 34.08 -48.55 -36.99
CA GLN A 39 32.95 -48.61 -36.07
C GLN A 39 33.23 -47.83 -34.78
N ALA A 40 34.44 -47.92 -34.22
CA ALA A 40 34.83 -47.14 -33.06
C ALA A 40 34.79 -45.63 -33.35
N ARG A 41 35.32 -45.20 -34.50
CA ARG A 41 35.26 -43.80 -34.95
C ARG A 41 33.83 -43.31 -35.16
N ARG A 42 32.96 -44.10 -35.79
CA ARG A 42 31.54 -43.75 -35.95
C ARG A 42 30.83 -43.59 -34.61
N ARG A 43 31.15 -44.44 -33.63
CA ARG A 43 30.61 -44.30 -32.27
C ARG A 43 31.10 -43.02 -31.60
N THR A 44 32.38 -42.67 -31.74
CA THR A 44 32.87 -41.40 -31.18
C THR A 44 32.25 -40.19 -31.86
N ASP A 45 32.09 -40.22 -33.19
CA ASP A 45 31.45 -39.16 -33.95
C ASP A 45 29.96 -39.03 -33.59
N GLN A 46 29.26 -40.15 -33.39
CA GLN A 46 27.87 -40.18 -32.94
C GLN A 46 27.72 -39.59 -31.53
N VAL A 47 28.53 -40.03 -30.57
CA VAL A 47 28.49 -39.50 -29.20
C VAL A 47 28.83 -38.01 -29.19
N ALA A 48 29.79 -37.56 -30.02
CA ALA A 48 30.11 -36.14 -30.15
C ALA A 48 28.94 -35.34 -30.73
N ALA A 49 28.23 -35.88 -31.72
CA ALA A 49 27.03 -35.26 -32.29
C ALA A 49 25.89 -35.17 -31.27
N GLU A 50 25.61 -36.25 -30.54
CA GLU A 50 24.61 -36.29 -29.47
C GLU A 50 24.94 -35.29 -28.35
N ALA A 51 26.22 -35.23 -27.92
CA ALA A 51 26.69 -34.26 -26.94
C ALA A 51 26.56 -32.81 -27.44
N ALA A 52 26.80 -32.55 -28.73
CA ALA A 52 26.63 -31.23 -29.32
C ALA A 52 25.16 -30.78 -29.30
N VAL A 53 24.23 -31.69 -29.65
CA VAL A 53 22.78 -31.42 -29.59
C VAL A 53 22.33 -31.16 -28.15
N ALA A 54 22.75 -31.98 -27.20
CA ALA A 54 22.43 -31.80 -25.78
C ALA A 54 22.99 -30.47 -25.23
N ALA A 55 24.24 -30.13 -25.57
CA ALA A 55 24.85 -28.87 -25.15
C ALA A 55 24.08 -27.66 -25.72
N GLU A 56 23.58 -27.75 -26.95
CA GLU A 56 22.78 -26.70 -27.55
C GLU A 56 21.40 -26.58 -26.90
N ALA A 57 20.76 -27.70 -26.55
CA ALA A 57 19.52 -27.68 -25.78
C ALA A 57 19.70 -26.99 -24.42
N LEU A 58 20.74 -27.37 -23.67
CA LEU A 58 21.07 -26.75 -22.38
C LEU A 58 21.38 -25.25 -22.50
N ARG A 59 22.04 -24.81 -23.59
CA ARG A 59 22.27 -23.38 -23.84
C ARG A 59 20.96 -22.62 -24.02
N ARG A 60 19.98 -23.20 -24.72
CA ARG A 60 18.66 -22.59 -24.91
C ARG A 60 17.88 -22.51 -23.60
N GLU A 61 17.88 -23.57 -22.81
CA GLU A 61 17.24 -23.59 -21.49
C GLU A 61 17.87 -22.55 -20.55
N LEU A 62 19.20 -22.47 -20.51
CA LEU A 62 19.90 -21.44 -19.73
C LEU A 62 19.57 -20.02 -20.20
N ALA A 63 19.41 -19.80 -21.50
CA ALA A 63 19.00 -18.51 -22.03
C ALA A 63 17.55 -18.15 -21.63
N ALA A 64 16.64 -19.12 -21.68
CA ALA A 64 15.25 -18.95 -21.25
C ALA A 64 15.18 -18.63 -19.75
N LEU A 65 15.87 -19.41 -18.90
CA LEU A 65 15.92 -19.18 -17.46
C LEU A 65 16.50 -17.80 -17.11
N ARG A 66 17.51 -17.32 -17.85
CA ARG A 66 18.05 -15.96 -17.66
C ARG A 66 17.01 -14.89 -17.96
N TYR A 67 16.20 -15.08 -19.01
CA TYR A 67 15.12 -14.16 -19.35
C TYR A 67 14.03 -14.17 -18.28
N GLU A 68 13.57 -15.34 -17.86
CA GLU A 68 12.57 -15.47 -16.79
C GLU A 68 13.06 -14.85 -15.47
N PHE A 69 14.33 -15.07 -15.11
CA PHE A 69 14.92 -14.47 -13.93
C PHE A 69 14.98 -12.94 -14.02
N ALA A 70 15.33 -12.40 -15.19
CA ALA A 70 15.33 -10.95 -15.40
C ALA A 70 13.91 -10.36 -15.31
N ALA A 71 12.91 -11.04 -15.86
CA ALA A 71 11.50 -10.64 -15.74
C ALA A 71 11.04 -10.66 -14.28
N ALA A 72 11.33 -11.74 -13.55
CA ALA A 72 10.99 -11.84 -12.13
C ALA A 72 11.66 -10.75 -11.27
N GLN A 73 12.90 -10.35 -11.60
CA GLN A 73 13.55 -9.22 -10.94
C GLN A 73 12.85 -7.89 -11.22
N ALA A 74 12.37 -7.68 -12.45
CA ALA A 74 11.62 -6.48 -12.82
C ALA A 74 10.28 -6.42 -12.06
N ASP A 75 9.54 -7.53 -12.04
CA ASP A 75 8.27 -7.62 -11.29
C ASP A 75 8.49 -7.37 -9.79
N HIS A 76 9.54 -7.97 -9.21
CA HIS A 76 9.89 -7.71 -7.82
C HIS A 76 10.24 -6.24 -7.54
N ALA A 77 10.89 -5.55 -8.48
CA ALA A 77 11.18 -4.13 -8.36
C ALA A 77 9.89 -3.27 -8.39
N ILE A 78 8.93 -3.63 -9.24
CA ILE A 78 7.62 -2.99 -9.33
C ILE A 78 6.86 -3.14 -8.02
N VAL A 79 6.70 -4.38 -7.53
CA VAL A 79 6.01 -4.66 -6.26
C VAL A 79 6.64 -3.90 -5.10
N ARG A 80 7.98 -3.78 -5.08
CA ARG A 80 8.68 -3.01 -4.04
C ARG A 80 8.35 -1.52 -4.10
N ALA A 81 8.23 -0.95 -5.30
CA ALA A 81 7.86 0.45 -5.50
C ALA A 81 6.40 0.72 -5.11
N GLU A 82 5.49 -0.16 -5.49
CA GLU A 82 4.07 -0.11 -5.09
C GLU A 82 3.94 -0.19 -3.57
N THR A 83 4.59 -1.15 -2.93
CA THR A 83 4.62 -1.29 -1.47
C THR A 83 5.15 -0.03 -0.78
N ALA A 84 6.14 0.64 -1.36
CA ALA A 84 6.67 1.88 -0.80
C ALA A 84 5.67 3.04 -0.92
N THR A 85 4.93 3.10 -2.02
CA THR A 85 3.87 4.08 -2.27
C THR A 85 2.72 3.89 -1.28
N GLU A 86 2.21 2.67 -1.14
CA GLU A 86 1.14 2.33 -0.19
C GLU A 86 1.54 2.66 1.25
N ARG A 87 2.81 2.44 1.63
CA ARG A 87 3.31 2.84 2.95
C ARG A 87 3.28 4.36 3.17
N GLY A 88 3.53 5.14 2.11
CA GLY A 88 3.40 6.59 2.12
C GLY A 88 1.94 7.01 2.34
N GLU A 89 1.03 6.46 1.53
CA GLU A 89 -0.41 6.74 1.66
C GLU A 89 -0.95 6.38 3.06
N ILE A 90 -0.52 5.26 3.64
CA ILE A 90 -0.88 4.88 5.02
C ILE A 90 -0.36 5.89 6.04
N ALA A 91 0.82 6.47 5.83
CA ALA A 91 1.37 7.48 6.73
C ALA A 91 0.55 8.78 6.65
N ASP A 92 0.21 9.22 5.45
CA ASP A 92 -0.61 10.41 5.22
C ASP A 92 -2.01 10.25 5.84
N LEU A 93 -2.65 9.10 5.64
CA LEU A 93 -3.96 8.79 6.24
C LEU A 93 -3.92 8.79 7.78
N ARG A 94 -2.80 8.40 8.39
CA ARG A 94 -2.63 8.48 9.85
C ARG A 94 -2.54 9.91 10.33
N GLU A 95 -1.80 10.76 9.62
CA GLU A 95 -1.72 12.19 9.94
C GLU A 95 -3.10 12.86 9.85
N ASP A 96 -3.86 12.55 8.80
CA ASP A 96 -5.22 13.08 8.63
C ASP A 96 -6.17 12.60 9.74
N LEU A 97 -6.07 11.33 10.15
CA LEU A 97 -6.84 10.82 11.28
C LEU A 97 -6.50 11.54 12.60
N ASP A 98 -5.24 11.87 12.84
CA ASP A 98 -4.83 12.59 14.03
C ASP A 98 -5.31 14.06 14.00
N LYS A 99 -5.30 14.72 12.83
CA LYS A 99 -5.94 16.03 12.65
C LYS A 99 -7.43 15.99 12.96
N PHE A 100 -8.16 15.03 12.39
CA PHE A 100 -9.60 14.88 12.65
C PHE A 100 -9.92 14.63 14.11
N ARG A 101 -9.08 13.87 14.83
CA ARG A 101 -9.22 13.70 16.28
C ARG A 101 -9.05 15.03 17.02
N GLY A 102 -8.03 15.81 16.66
CA GLY A 102 -7.82 17.15 17.21
C GLY A 102 -9.02 18.08 16.96
N ASP A 103 -9.57 18.07 15.75
CA ASP A 103 -10.77 18.86 15.41
C ASP A 103 -12.00 18.43 16.22
N LEU A 104 -12.21 17.12 16.40
CA LEU A 104 -13.30 16.59 17.22
C LEU A 104 -13.19 16.98 18.69
N ASP A 105 -11.97 16.95 19.26
CA ASP A 105 -11.72 17.39 20.62
C ASP A 105 -11.98 18.90 20.76
N GLY A 106 -11.52 19.70 19.79
CA GLY A 106 -11.80 21.12 19.72
C GLY A 106 -13.30 21.43 19.66
N LEU A 107 -14.03 20.72 18.81
CA LEU A 107 -15.48 20.87 18.69
C LEU A 107 -16.21 20.48 20.00
N ARG A 108 -15.75 19.41 20.67
CA ARG A 108 -16.31 19.01 21.96
C ARG A 108 -16.12 20.09 23.02
N SER A 109 -14.94 20.68 23.10
CA SER A 109 -14.67 21.81 24.00
C SER A 109 -15.54 23.02 23.68
N ALA A 110 -15.69 23.37 22.40
CA ALA A 110 -16.55 24.47 21.98
C ALA A 110 -18.02 24.24 22.37
N VAL A 111 -18.54 23.03 22.15
CA VAL A 111 -19.91 22.66 22.55
C VAL A 111 -20.11 22.75 24.06
N SER A 112 -19.12 22.32 24.85
CA SER A 112 -19.17 22.46 26.31
C SER A 112 -19.25 23.92 26.72
N ALA A 113 -18.38 24.78 26.17
CA ALA A 113 -18.36 26.20 26.48
C ALA A 113 -19.69 26.89 26.12
N VAL A 114 -20.28 26.55 24.96
CA VAL A 114 -21.60 27.05 24.57
C VAL A 114 -22.68 26.60 25.55
N ARG A 115 -22.65 25.35 26.02
CA ARG A 115 -23.61 24.86 27.02
C ARG A 115 -23.48 25.62 28.34
N ASP A 116 -22.25 25.86 28.79
CA ASP A 116 -21.99 26.59 30.03
C ASP A 116 -22.51 28.04 29.92
N HIS A 117 -22.18 28.73 28.83
CA HIS A 117 -22.70 30.07 28.56
C HIS A 117 -24.23 30.13 28.47
N LEU A 118 -24.86 29.12 27.85
CA LEU A 118 -26.32 29.04 27.80
C LEU A 118 -26.91 28.85 29.21
N GLY A 119 -26.25 28.07 30.07
CA GLY A 119 -26.63 27.90 31.47
C GLY A 119 -26.52 29.19 32.26
N GLU A 120 -25.41 29.92 32.12
CA GLU A 120 -25.19 31.23 32.74
C GLU A 120 -26.24 32.25 32.28
N ALA A 121 -26.46 32.37 30.98
CA ALA A 121 -27.48 33.26 30.42
C ALA A 121 -28.88 32.88 30.92
N GLY A 122 -29.19 31.58 31.01
CA GLY A 122 -30.43 31.07 31.58
C GLY A 122 -30.63 31.51 33.03
N ALA A 123 -29.61 31.35 33.89
CA ALA A 123 -29.65 31.81 35.27
C ALA A 123 -29.85 33.33 35.37
N GLU A 124 -29.10 34.11 34.58
CA GLU A 124 -29.21 35.57 34.55
C GLU A 124 -30.61 36.04 34.11
N THR A 125 -31.23 35.35 33.16
CA THR A 125 -32.62 35.64 32.75
C THR A 125 -33.64 35.30 33.83
N ALA A 126 -33.43 34.22 34.59
CA ALA A 126 -34.29 33.85 35.72
C ALA A 126 -34.19 34.88 36.86
N ASP A 127 -32.98 35.31 37.21
CA ASP A 127 -32.73 36.35 38.22
C ASP A 127 -33.38 37.69 37.82
N ARG A 128 -33.26 38.09 36.55
CA ARG A 128 -33.95 39.26 36.02
C ARG A 128 -35.46 39.13 36.10
N SER A 129 -36.02 37.96 35.81
CA SER A 129 -37.48 37.72 35.93
C SER A 129 -37.95 37.92 37.37
N MET A 130 -37.26 37.31 38.35
CA MET A 130 -37.61 37.45 39.76
C MET A 130 -37.53 38.92 40.22
N SER A 131 -36.48 39.64 39.82
CA SER A 131 -36.34 41.07 40.16
C SER A 131 -37.45 41.93 39.53
N LEU A 132 -37.85 41.63 38.29
CA LEU A 132 -38.97 42.31 37.65
C LEU A 132 -40.31 42.00 38.34
N GLU A 133 -40.56 40.75 38.71
CA GLU A 133 -41.76 40.34 39.46
C GLU A 133 -41.87 41.05 40.82
N GLU A 134 -40.75 41.16 41.54
CA GLU A 134 -40.67 41.93 42.79
C GLU A 134 -40.96 43.42 42.55
N CYS A 135 -40.35 44.02 41.51
CA CYS A 135 -40.57 45.42 41.16
C CYS A 135 -42.03 45.70 40.77
N VAL A 136 -42.65 44.81 40.00
CA VAL A 136 -44.07 44.89 39.63
C VAL A 136 -44.94 44.81 40.87
N SER A 137 -44.69 43.87 41.77
CA SER A 137 -45.42 43.74 43.03
C SER A 137 -45.35 45.01 43.88
N ALA A 138 -44.15 45.60 44.01
CA ALA A 138 -43.95 46.86 44.73
C ALA A 138 -44.68 48.04 44.07
N LEU A 139 -44.71 48.10 42.74
CA LEU A 139 -45.47 49.12 42.00
C LEU A 139 -46.98 48.95 42.17
N GLU A 140 -47.49 47.72 42.17
CA GLU A 140 -48.90 47.44 42.43
C GLU A 140 -49.33 47.88 43.83
N GLU A 141 -48.52 47.62 44.85
CA GLU A 141 -48.79 48.07 46.23
C GLU A 141 -48.83 49.60 46.33
N ARG A 142 -47.84 50.27 45.72
CA ARG A 142 -47.81 51.75 45.67
C ARG A 142 -49.02 52.31 44.94
N LEU A 143 -49.41 51.72 43.81
CA LEU A 143 -50.58 52.12 43.04
C LEU A 143 -51.85 51.99 43.90
N ARG A 144 -52.08 50.83 44.54
CA ARG A 144 -53.20 50.63 45.46
C ARG A 144 -53.23 51.66 46.58
N GLY A 145 -52.07 51.99 47.16
CA GLY A 145 -51.93 53.05 48.16
C GLY A 145 -52.40 54.41 47.63
N THR A 146 -51.87 54.83 46.48
CA THR A 146 -52.27 56.11 45.85
C THR A 146 -53.75 56.14 45.45
N GLU A 147 -54.31 55.03 44.97
CA GLU A 147 -55.74 54.93 44.64
C GLU A 147 -56.62 55.11 45.89
N LEU A 148 -56.23 54.52 47.02
CA LEU A 148 -56.94 54.68 48.29
C LEU A 148 -56.87 56.13 48.79
N GLU A 149 -55.71 56.78 48.71
CA GLU A 149 -55.54 58.19 49.05
C GLU A 149 -56.42 59.08 48.18
N LEU A 150 -56.44 58.86 46.86
CA LEU A 150 -57.30 59.58 45.93
C LEU A 150 -58.78 59.41 46.27
N ARG A 151 -59.24 58.18 46.56
CA ARG A 151 -60.62 57.92 47.01
C ARG A 151 -60.96 58.66 48.32
N ALA A 152 -60.03 58.71 49.26
CA ALA A 152 -60.20 59.43 50.52
C ALA A 152 -60.29 60.94 50.31
N VAL A 153 -59.46 61.50 49.44
CA VAL A 153 -59.50 62.92 49.02
C VAL A 153 -60.84 63.23 48.36
N THR A 154 -61.27 62.42 47.39
CA THR A 154 -62.56 62.59 46.71
C THR A 154 -63.74 62.55 47.69
N ARG A 155 -63.74 61.63 48.67
CA ARG A 155 -64.77 61.59 49.71
C ARG A 155 -64.76 62.86 50.58
N ARG A 156 -63.60 63.33 51.03
CA ARG A 156 -63.48 64.56 51.84
C ARG A 156 -63.98 65.80 51.08
N ILE A 157 -63.70 65.88 49.79
CA ILE A 157 -64.19 66.96 48.93
C ILE A 157 -65.71 66.91 48.83
N ALA A 158 -66.30 65.73 48.58
CA ALA A 158 -67.76 65.57 48.53
C ALA A 158 -68.44 66.00 49.86
N GLU A 159 -67.91 65.54 51.01
CA GLU A 159 -68.41 65.93 52.33
C GLU A 159 -68.26 67.43 52.65
N ALA A 160 -67.28 68.12 52.05
CA ALA A 160 -67.12 69.56 52.20
C ALA A 160 -68.15 70.31 51.34
N VAL A 161 -68.36 69.89 50.09
CA VAL A 161 -69.35 70.48 49.18
C VAL A 161 -70.77 70.31 49.74
N ASP A 162 -71.13 69.14 50.27
CA ASP A 162 -72.44 68.89 50.87
C ASP A 162 -72.71 69.77 52.10
N ARG A 163 -71.65 70.12 52.86
CA ARG A 163 -71.74 71.02 54.02
C ARG A 163 -71.97 72.48 53.61
N ASP A 164 -71.35 72.92 52.52
CA ASP A 164 -71.51 74.29 52.02
C ASP A 164 -72.88 74.52 51.34
N ALA A 165 -73.63 73.44 51.03
CA ALA A 165 -74.94 73.50 50.39
C ALA A 165 -76.14 73.49 51.35
N GLN A 166 -75.91 73.31 52.67
CA GLN A 166 -76.94 73.32 53.74
C GLN A 166 -76.97 74.65 54.49
#